data_AF-A0A0D3CPE0-F1
#
_entry.id   AF-A0A0D3CPE0-F1
#
_cell.length_a   1.000
_cell.length_b   1.000
_cell.length_c   1.000
_cell.angle_alpha   90.00
_cell.angle_beta   90.00
_cell.angle_gamma   90.00
#
_symmetry.space_group_name_H-M   'P 1'
#
loop_
_entity.id
_entity.type
_entity.pdbx_description
1 polymer ?
#
loop_
_entity_poly.entity_id
_entity_poly.type
_entity_poly.pdbx_seq_one_letter_code
_entity_poly.pdbx_strand_id
1 'polypeptide(L)'
;MSPSRSLAGRIEERETQLTQESPDGLTVTLSTQEVVRIFEEVAPKKKGRIVGIGSVNEVARTTSSYTSRRDEETTQMKAQMDSQKAQIDSQQVRLDSLEDLLNVMAVGNPVMQRMLTERRAALGMPPRDPKSPIQPVNSRATPPTTSTI
;
A
#
# COMPACT_ATOMS: atom_id res chain seq x y z
N MET A 1 -3.17 44.76 -5.22
CA MET A 1 -3.43 43.86 -6.36
C MET A 1 -3.83 44.72 -7.54
N SER A 2 -2.98 44.82 -8.56
CA SER A 2 -3.35 45.57 -9.77
C SER A 2 -4.33 44.72 -10.58
N PRO A 3 -5.48 45.26 -11.01
CA PRO A 3 -6.44 44.52 -11.81
C PRO A 3 -5.80 44.17 -13.16
N SER A 4 -5.79 42.88 -13.51
CA SER A 4 -5.41 42.43 -14.85
C SER A 4 -6.37 43.08 -15.86
N ARG A 5 -5.90 44.05 -16.64
CA ARG A 5 -6.71 44.64 -17.72
C ARG A 5 -7.07 43.55 -18.72
N SER A 6 -8.33 43.48 -19.12
CA SER A 6 -8.83 42.53 -20.09
C SER A 6 -8.28 42.84 -21.49
N LEU A 7 -8.12 41.80 -22.32
CA LEU A 7 -7.71 41.91 -23.73
C LEU A 7 -8.52 42.97 -24.48
N ALA A 8 -9.85 42.92 -24.33
CA ALA A 8 -10.78 43.84 -24.99
C ALA A 8 -10.51 45.30 -24.62
N GLY A 9 -10.28 45.60 -23.33
CA GLY A 9 -10.00 46.97 -22.90
C GLY A 9 -8.67 47.51 -23.42
N ARG A 10 -7.64 46.65 -23.59
CA ARG A 10 -6.36 47.06 -24.17
C ARG A 10 -6.41 47.26 -25.68
N ILE A 11 -7.26 46.50 -26.38
CA ILE A 11 -7.52 46.68 -27.82
C ILE A 11 -8.22 48.02 -28.05
N GLU A 12 -9.29 48.30 -27.30
CA GLU A 12 -10.04 49.56 -27.39
C GLU A 12 -9.18 50.79 -27.06
N GLU A 13 -8.33 50.71 -26.03
CA GLU A 13 -7.38 51.78 -25.67
C GLU A 13 -6.37 52.06 -26.79
N ARG A 14 -5.98 51.05 -27.56
CA ARG A 14 -5.03 51.19 -28.67
C ARG A 14 -5.69 51.72 -29.94
N GLU A 15 -6.92 51.30 -30.24
CA GLU A 15 -7.72 51.86 -31.36
C GLU A 15 -8.03 53.34 -31.14
N THR A 16 -8.38 53.73 -29.91
CA THR A 16 -8.66 55.13 -29.57
C THR A 16 -7.41 56.01 -29.66
N GLN A 17 -6.24 55.51 -29.25
CA GLN A 17 -4.96 56.22 -29.44
C GLN A 17 -4.64 56.43 -30.93
N LEU A 18 -4.75 55.38 -31.75
CA LEU A 18 -4.46 55.48 -33.19
C LEU A 18 -5.47 56.36 -33.93
N THR A 19 -6.71 56.40 -33.47
CA THR A 19 -7.74 57.29 -34.03
C THR A 19 -7.44 58.76 -33.70
N GLN A 20 -6.87 59.05 -32.52
CA GLN A 20 -6.46 60.40 -32.12
C GLN A 20 -5.18 60.88 -32.83
N GLU A 21 -4.30 59.95 -33.21
CA GLU A 21 -3.09 60.26 -33.98
C GLU A 21 -3.32 60.29 -35.50
N SER A 22 -4.49 59.85 -35.97
CA SER A 22 -4.90 59.90 -37.38
C SER A 22 -5.46 61.29 -37.73
N PRO A 23 -4.81 62.09 -38.59
CA PRO A 23 -5.26 63.44 -38.95
C PRO A 23 -6.59 63.46 -39.71
N ASP A 24 -7.04 62.31 -40.23
CA ASP A 24 -8.27 62.16 -41.02
C ASP A 24 -9.49 61.72 -40.19
N GLY A 25 -9.33 61.50 -38.87
CA GLY A 25 -10.43 61.12 -37.98
C GLY A 25 -11.10 59.78 -38.28
N LEU A 26 -10.47 58.97 -39.15
CA LEU A 26 -10.98 57.67 -39.57
C LEU A 26 -10.74 56.63 -38.47
N THR A 27 -11.72 55.76 -38.22
CA THR A 27 -11.59 54.67 -37.23
C THR A 27 -10.52 53.69 -37.68
N VAL A 28 -9.39 53.66 -36.97
CA VAL A 28 -8.28 52.74 -37.26
C VAL A 28 -8.61 51.39 -36.64
N THR A 29 -8.85 50.38 -37.49
CA THR A 29 -9.03 49.00 -37.05
C THR A 29 -7.68 48.35 -36.81
N LEU A 30 -7.48 47.78 -35.61
CA LEU A 30 -6.21 47.13 -35.29
C LEU A 30 -5.98 45.91 -36.17
N SER A 31 -4.74 45.78 -36.64
CA SER A 31 -4.33 44.60 -37.39
C SER A 31 -4.26 43.36 -36.49
N THR A 32 -4.44 42.16 -37.07
CA THR A 32 -4.34 40.89 -36.33
C THR A 32 -3.00 40.75 -35.60
N GLN A 33 -1.93 41.32 -36.16
CA GLN A 33 -0.61 41.31 -35.53
C GLN A 33 -0.56 42.15 -34.24
N GLU A 34 -1.28 43.27 -34.20
CA GLU A 34 -1.38 44.12 -33.00
C GLU A 34 -2.19 43.46 -31.90
N VAL A 35 -3.28 42.80 -32.26
CA VAL A 35 -4.08 42.03 -31.30
C VAL A 35 -3.27 40.90 -30.67
N VAL A 36 -2.42 40.20 -31.45
CA VAL A 36 -1.51 39.18 -30.94
C VAL A 36 -0.46 39.77 -29.99
N ARG A 37 0.10 40.95 -30.31
CA ARG A 37 1.02 41.67 -29.40
C ARG A 37 0.36 42.05 -28.08
N ILE A 38 -0.88 42.53 -28.14
CA ILE A 38 -1.68 42.86 -26.95
C ILE A 38 -1.96 41.59 -26.14
N PHE A 39 -2.22 40.46 -26.81
CA PHE A 39 -2.43 39.18 -26.14
C PHE A 39 -1.22 38.72 -25.34
N GLU A 40 -0.01 38.80 -25.89
CA GLU A 40 1.21 38.49 -25.14
C GLU A 40 1.49 39.46 -23.99
N GLU A 41 1.10 40.74 -24.14
CA GLU A 41 1.26 41.77 -23.11
C GLU A 41 0.36 41.52 -21.90
N VAL A 42 -0.91 41.16 -22.13
CA VAL A 42 -1.89 40.92 -21.07
C VAL A 42 -1.92 39.47 -20.59
N ALA A 43 -1.37 38.54 -21.38
CA ALA A 43 -1.21 37.16 -20.95
C ALA A 43 -0.37 37.17 -19.67
N PRO A 44 -0.85 36.54 -18.58
CA PRO A 44 -0.06 36.45 -17.37
C PRO A 44 1.22 35.70 -17.71
N LYS A 45 2.36 36.42 -17.73
CA LYS A 45 3.70 35.84 -17.82
C LYS A 45 3.87 34.92 -16.62
N LYS A 46 3.47 33.66 -16.75
CA LYS A 46 3.62 32.64 -15.72
C LYS A 46 5.10 32.37 -15.54
N LYS A 47 5.77 33.21 -14.73
CA LYS A 47 7.05 32.84 -14.12
C LYS A 47 6.76 31.56 -13.34
N GLY A 48 7.38 30.45 -13.76
CA GLY A 48 7.08 29.11 -13.29
C GLY A 48 6.93 29.08 -11.77
N ARG A 49 5.69 28.99 -11.30
CA ARG A 49 5.40 28.78 -9.89
C ARG A 49 5.67 27.30 -9.64
N ILE A 50 6.84 26.98 -9.07
CA ILE A 50 7.08 25.68 -8.46
C ILE A 50 6.13 25.60 -7.25
N VAL A 51 4.94 25.05 -7.48
CA VAL A 51 4.07 24.58 -6.42
C VAL A 51 4.59 23.21 -6.08
N GLY A 52 5.48 23.13 -5.11
CA GLY A 52 6.04 21.85 -4.73
C GLY A 52 7.14 22.01 -3.72
N ILE A 53 6.83 21.59 -2.50
CA ILE A 53 7.75 21.42 -1.38
C ILE A 53 8.15 22.75 -0.72
N GLY A 54 7.31 23.22 0.20
CA GLY A 54 7.75 24.16 1.22
C GLY A 54 8.96 23.59 1.97
N SER A 55 9.92 24.44 2.34
CA SER A 55 11.13 24.03 3.03
C SER A 55 10.78 23.23 4.29
N VAL A 56 11.21 21.97 4.35
CA VAL A 56 11.08 21.15 5.56
C VAL A 56 12.11 21.66 6.57
N ASN A 57 11.78 22.73 7.26
CA ASN A 57 12.60 23.30 8.31
C ASN A 57 12.19 22.64 9.63
N GLU A 58 12.64 21.39 9.86
CA GLU A 58 12.68 20.58 11.12
C GLU A 58 12.80 19.05 10.83
N VAL A 59 13.60 18.66 9.82
CA VAL A 59 13.74 17.25 9.35
C VAL A 59 14.34 16.33 10.44
N ALA A 60 15.29 16.77 11.26
CA ALA A 60 16.01 15.82 12.12
C ALA A 60 15.12 15.08 13.16
N ARG A 61 14.21 15.79 13.85
CA ARG A 61 13.35 15.17 14.88
C ARG A 61 12.09 14.52 14.31
N THR A 62 11.52 15.10 13.27
CA THR A 62 10.29 14.57 12.64
C THR A 62 10.58 13.36 11.75
N THR A 63 11.74 13.31 11.09
CA THR A 63 12.12 12.16 10.26
C THR A 63 12.57 10.98 11.12
N SER A 64 13.24 11.24 12.24
CA SER A 64 13.53 10.23 13.28
C SER A 64 12.24 9.62 13.84
N SER A 65 11.24 10.45 14.17
CA SER A 65 9.93 9.96 14.62
C SER A 65 9.19 9.16 13.55
N TYR A 66 9.30 9.55 12.27
CA TYR A 66 8.64 8.84 11.18
C TYR A 66 9.23 7.45 10.93
N THR A 67 10.57 7.32 10.93
CA THR A 67 11.23 6.01 10.77
C THR A 67 11.02 5.13 12.01
N SER A 68 11.09 5.70 13.23
CA SER A 68 10.81 4.95 14.47
C SER A 68 9.40 4.38 14.48
N ARG A 69 8.40 5.19 14.11
CA ARG A 69 7.00 4.74 14.06
C ARG A 69 6.78 3.63 13.03
N ARG A 70 7.41 3.73 11.86
CA ARG A 70 7.39 2.67 10.84
C ARG A 70 8.02 1.38 11.35
N ASP A 71 9.16 1.46 12.05
CA ASP A 71 9.87 0.28 12.58
C ASP A 71 9.10 -0.38 13.74
N GLU A 72 8.43 0.41 14.57
CA GLU A 72 7.56 -0.09 15.64
C GLU A 72 6.30 -0.77 15.09
N GLU A 73 5.62 -0.17 14.11
CA GLU A 73 4.43 -0.75 13.45
C GLU A 73 4.78 -2.07 12.74
N THR A 74 5.93 -2.12 12.05
CA THR A 74 6.40 -3.35 11.41
C THR A 74 6.78 -4.44 12.42
N THR A 75 7.38 -4.06 13.56
CA THR A 75 7.67 -4.99 14.65
C THR A 75 6.38 -5.56 15.27
N GLN A 76 5.37 -4.72 15.49
CA GLN A 76 4.07 -5.14 16.01
C GLN A 76 3.34 -6.08 15.05
N MET A 77 3.28 -5.73 13.76
CA MET A 77 2.67 -6.59 12.75
C MET A 77 3.39 -7.94 12.64
N LYS A 78 4.73 -7.93 12.68
CA LYS A 78 5.53 -9.16 12.66
C LYS A 78 5.24 -10.04 13.88
N ALA A 79 5.24 -9.47 15.08
CA ALA A 79 4.92 -10.20 16.30
C ALA A 79 3.50 -10.79 16.28
N GLN A 80 2.53 -10.05 15.71
CA GLN A 80 1.16 -10.54 15.54
C GLN A 80 1.10 -11.71 14.55
N MET A 81 1.79 -11.62 13.41
CA MET A 81 1.87 -12.70 12.43
C MET A 81 2.56 -13.94 13.01
N ASP A 82 3.66 -13.77 13.74
CA ASP A 82 4.38 -14.86 14.38
C ASP A 82 3.52 -15.55 15.45
N SER A 83 2.76 -14.77 16.24
CA SER A 83 1.81 -15.30 17.21
C SER A 83 0.68 -16.09 16.53
N GLN A 84 0.09 -15.56 15.46
CA GLN A 84 -0.94 -16.26 14.71
C GLN A 84 -0.41 -17.53 14.06
N LYS A 85 0.80 -17.49 13.50
CA LYS A 85 1.46 -18.65 12.92
C LYS A 85 1.67 -19.74 13.96
N ALA A 86 2.17 -19.40 15.14
CA ALA A 86 2.34 -20.34 16.25
C ALA A 86 1.00 -20.95 16.71
N GLN A 87 -0.07 -20.15 16.74
CA GLN A 87 -1.41 -20.66 17.06
C GLN A 87 -1.93 -21.63 16.00
N ILE A 88 -1.77 -21.31 14.72
CA ILE A 88 -2.14 -22.20 13.61
C ILE A 88 -1.35 -23.50 13.68
N ASP A 89 -0.04 -23.43 13.92
CA ASP A 89 0.82 -24.62 14.02
C ASP A 89 0.41 -25.51 15.20
N SER A 90 0.10 -24.91 16.35
CA SER A 90 -0.42 -25.66 17.50
C SER A 90 -1.77 -26.31 17.19
N GLN A 91 -2.67 -25.60 16.50
CA GLN A 91 -3.95 -26.17 16.08
C GLN A 91 -3.74 -27.32 15.09
N GLN A 92 -2.81 -27.19 14.17
CA GLN A 92 -2.48 -28.24 13.21
C GLN A 92 -2.01 -29.52 13.91
N VAL A 93 -1.07 -29.40 14.87
CA VAL A 93 -0.60 -30.55 15.67
C VAL A 93 -1.75 -31.22 16.43
N ARG A 94 -2.66 -30.43 17.01
CA ARG A 94 -3.83 -30.96 17.73
C ARG A 94 -4.80 -31.70 16.80
N LEU A 95 -5.04 -31.17 15.60
CA LEU A 95 -5.90 -31.80 14.59
C LEU A 95 -5.27 -33.08 14.03
N ASP A 96 -3.96 -33.07 13.80
CA ASP A 96 -3.22 -34.25 13.34
C ASP A 96 -3.27 -35.39 14.36
N SER A 97 -3.05 -35.08 15.65
CA SER A 97 -3.15 -36.08 16.71
C SER A 97 -4.57 -36.64 16.86
N LEU A 98 -5.59 -35.80 16.69
CA LEU A 98 -6.98 -36.25 16.71
C LEU A 98 -7.28 -37.16 15.50
N GLU A 99 -6.76 -36.82 14.32
CA GLU A 99 -6.88 -37.64 13.12
C GLU A 99 -6.21 -39.02 13.31
N ASP A 100 -5.04 -39.06 13.94
CA ASP A 100 -4.35 -40.31 14.24
C ASP A 100 -5.14 -41.19 15.23
N LEU A 101 -5.77 -40.60 16.24
CA LEU A 101 -6.67 -41.33 17.15
C LEU A 101 -7.88 -41.89 16.41
N LEU A 102 -8.51 -41.11 15.53
CA LEU A 102 -9.63 -41.57 14.70
C LEU A 102 -9.21 -42.73 13.79
N ASN A 103 -8.00 -42.69 13.24
CA ASN A 103 -7.45 -43.81 12.46
C ASN A 103 -7.34 -45.08 13.28
N VAL A 104 -6.82 -45.00 14.52
CA VAL A 104 -6.70 -46.16 15.42
C VAL A 104 -8.07 -46.77 15.73
N MET A 105 -9.08 -45.94 16.02
CA MET A 105 -10.44 -46.44 16.30
C MET A 105 -11.13 -47.04 15.07
N ALA A 106 -10.76 -46.58 13.88
CA ALA A 106 -11.30 -47.12 12.64
C ALA A 106 -10.60 -48.43 12.21
N VAL A 107 -9.50 -48.83 12.87
CA VAL A 107 -8.87 -50.14 12.62
C VAL A 107 -9.85 -51.24 12.99
N GLY A 108 -10.26 -52.03 12.00
CA GLY A 108 -11.24 -53.11 12.18
C GLY A 108 -12.71 -52.67 12.12
N ASN A 109 -13.00 -51.38 11.87
CA ASN A 109 -14.37 -50.90 11.66
C ASN A 109 -14.57 -50.36 10.23
N PRO A 110 -15.13 -51.17 9.30
CA PRO A 110 -15.27 -50.79 7.90
C PRO A 110 -16.25 -49.63 7.66
N VAL A 111 -17.26 -49.46 8.53
CA VAL A 111 -18.22 -48.35 8.43
C VAL A 111 -17.54 -47.04 8.82
N MET A 112 -16.78 -47.03 9.91
CA MET A 112 -16.04 -45.85 10.36
C MET A 112 -14.94 -45.46 9.35
N GLN A 113 -14.23 -46.41 8.75
CA GLN A 113 -13.25 -46.10 7.70
C GLN A 113 -13.89 -45.41 6.50
N ARG A 114 -15.04 -45.91 6.01
CA ARG A 114 -15.75 -45.26 4.90
C ARG A 114 -16.14 -43.82 5.25
N MET A 115 -16.69 -43.62 6.44
CA MET A 115 -17.07 -42.28 6.91
C MET A 115 -15.88 -41.33 7.02
N LEU A 116 -14.73 -41.78 7.55
CA LEU A 116 -13.52 -40.95 7.65
C LEU A 116 -12.95 -40.60 6.28
N THR A 117 -12.92 -41.56 5.34
CA THR A 117 -12.47 -41.31 3.96
C THR A 117 -13.35 -40.27 3.26
N GLU A 118 -14.67 -40.38 3.41
CA GLU A 118 -15.61 -39.41 2.85
C GLU A 118 -15.42 -38.01 3.48
N ARG A 119 -15.24 -37.94 4.80
CA ARG A 119 -14.97 -36.67 5.50
C ARG A 119 -13.65 -36.04 5.07
N ARG A 120 -12.59 -36.81 4.87
CA ARG A 120 -11.31 -36.31 4.32
C ARG A 120 -11.49 -35.71 2.93
N ALA A 121 -12.21 -36.41 2.05
CA ALA A 121 -12.48 -35.94 0.70
C ALA A 121 -13.27 -34.62 0.71
N ALA A 122 -14.27 -34.50 1.59
CA ALA A 122 -15.04 -33.26 1.77
C ALA A 122 -14.20 -32.08 2.29
N LEU A 123 -13.16 -32.36 3.09
CA LEU A 123 -12.23 -31.37 3.61
C LEU A 123 -11.02 -31.12 2.69
N GLY A 124 -10.95 -31.78 1.53
CA GLY A 124 -9.80 -31.68 0.62
C GLY A 124 -8.50 -32.23 1.21
N MET A 125 -8.58 -33.09 2.23
CA MET A 125 -7.41 -33.68 2.88
C MET A 125 -6.90 -34.88 2.09
N PRO A 126 -5.57 -35.08 2.01
CA PRO A 126 -5.00 -36.23 1.33
C PRO A 126 -5.38 -37.55 2.04
N PRO A 127 -5.55 -38.66 1.30
CA PRO A 127 -5.70 -39.98 1.91
C PRO A 127 -4.44 -40.34 2.71
N ARG A 128 -4.57 -40.69 4.00
CA ARG A 128 -3.47 -41.29 4.76
C ARG A 128 -3.46 -42.81 4.56
N ASP A 129 -2.32 -43.34 4.15
CA ASP A 129 -2.12 -44.78 4.06
C ASP A 129 -2.07 -45.39 5.48
N PRO A 130 -2.77 -46.52 5.74
CA PRO A 130 -2.75 -47.20 7.03
C PRO A 130 -1.41 -47.89 7.37
N LYS A 131 -0.33 -47.60 6.63
CA LYS A 131 0.94 -48.34 6.67
C LYS A 131 2.16 -47.50 7.08
N SER A 132 1.97 -46.33 7.71
CA SER A 132 3.07 -45.66 8.40
C SER A 132 3.14 -46.18 9.85
N PRO A 133 4.22 -46.87 10.26
CA PRO A 133 4.38 -47.31 11.64
C PRO A 133 4.37 -46.08 12.55
N ILE A 134 3.49 -46.10 13.55
CA ILE A 134 3.51 -45.16 14.67
C ILE A 134 4.90 -45.27 15.32
N GLN A 135 5.81 -44.34 15.02
CA GLN A 135 7.06 -44.24 15.76
C GLN A 135 6.78 -43.44 17.04
N PRO A 136 6.87 -44.04 18.23
CA PRO A 136 6.79 -43.28 19.47
C PRO A 136 7.98 -42.33 19.54
N VAL A 137 7.72 -41.03 19.56
CA VAL A 137 8.73 -40.02 19.88
C VAL A 137 9.08 -40.16 21.36
N ASN A 138 10.03 -41.05 21.67
CA ASN A 138 10.63 -41.13 22.99
C ASN A 138 11.56 -39.93 23.20
N SER A 139 11.02 -38.80 23.64
CA SER A 139 11.80 -37.71 24.22
C SER A 139 12.27 -38.12 25.62
N ARG A 140 13.28 -38.99 25.70
CA ARG A 140 14.03 -39.23 26.94
C ARG A 140 15.24 -38.30 26.97
N ALA A 141 15.06 -37.13 27.58
CA ALA A 141 16.18 -36.34 28.05
C ALA A 141 16.95 -37.16 29.10
N THR A 142 18.22 -37.45 28.85
CA THR A 142 19.14 -38.02 29.85
C THR A 142 19.54 -36.94 30.83
N PRO A 143 19.49 -37.15 32.16
CA PRO A 143 20.06 -36.22 33.11
C PRO A 143 21.60 -36.27 33.07
N PRO A 144 22.31 -35.15 33.34
CA PRO A 144 23.76 -35.17 33.45
C PRO A 144 24.18 -35.92 34.71
N THR A 145 25.04 -36.93 34.55
CA THR A 145 25.72 -37.58 35.67
C THR A 145 26.74 -36.62 36.27
N THR A 146 26.46 -36.08 37.45
CA THR A 146 27.49 -35.49 38.31
C THR A 146 28.32 -36.63 38.89
N SER A 147 29.51 -36.85 38.35
CA SER A 147 30.55 -37.62 39.03
C SER A 147 31.36 -36.68 39.91
N THR A 148 31.13 -36.78 41.21
CA THR A 148 32.08 -36.37 42.26
C THR A 148 33.05 -37.51 42.48
N ILE A 149 34.34 -37.30 42.17
CA ILE A 149 35.50 -37.81 42.93
C ILE A 149 36.59 -36.74 42.84
#